data_AF-A0A3P6SVN2-F1
#
_entry.id   AF-A0A3P6SVN2-F1
#
_cell.length_a   1.000
_cell.length_b   1.000
_cell.length_c   1.000
_cell.angle_alpha   90.00
_cell.angle_beta   90.00
_cell.angle_gamma   90.00
#
_symmetry.space_group_name_H-M   'P 1'
#
loop_
_entity.id
_entity.type
_entity.pdbx_description
1 polymer ?
#
loop_
_entity_poly.entity_id
_entity_poly.type
_entity_poly.pdbx_seq_one_letter_code
_entity_poly.pdbx_strand_id
1 'polypeptide(L)'
;MIRRPGEQGRPLNEDDIHGMMQHSDVTGVLAYTAPQQGCRYRMDWTSIEYSHANALIWVGGDMFQQTSSANDPLFFLHHAFVDSIWEYWRQHRQTSGTRSKAYPPDLPECSSADHFAQSPMRPFEPLRNIDGISNDYTGGLYRYAPRPTCPSGRDEQCASE
;
A
#
# COMPACT_ATOMS: atom_id res chain seq x y z
N MET A 1 -19.27 -5.62 13.02
CA MET A 1 -20.40 -5.09 12.20
C MET A 1 -20.77 -6.07 11.08
N ILE A 2 -21.91 -5.94 10.38
CA ILE A 2 -22.26 -6.81 9.24
C ILE A 2 -21.56 -6.29 7.97
N ARG A 3 -20.85 -7.17 7.25
CA ARG A 3 -20.30 -6.86 5.92
C ARG A 3 -21.42 -6.65 4.90
N ARG A 4 -21.21 -5.73 3.96
CA ARG A 4 -22.13 -5.51 2.81
C ARG A 4 -21.33 -5.38 1.52
N PRO A 5 -20.74 -6.49 1.04
CA PRO A 5 -19.83 -6.46 -0.09
C PRO A 5 -20.46 -5.82 -1.32
N GLY A 6 -19.79 -4.83 -1.90
CA GLY A 6 -20.23 -4.18 -3.14
C GLY A 6 -21.36 -3.15 -3.03
N GLU A 7 -21.79 -2.79 -1.81
CA GLU A 7 -22.71 -1.65 -1.63
C GLU A 7 -22.03 -0.31 -1.99
N GLN A 8 -20.73 -0.20 -1.70
CA GLN A 8 -19.88 0.96 -2.02
C GLN A 8 -18.47 0.48 -2.40
N GLY A 9 -17.64 1.36 -2.94
CA GLY A 9 -16.25 1.02 -3.29
C GLY A 9 -16.14 -0.06 -4.38
N ARG A 10 -14.93 -0.58 -4.57
CA ARG A 10 -14.64 -1.69 -5.48
C ARG A 10 -13.33 -2.38 -5.11
N PRO A 11 -13.10 -3.64 -5.51
CA PRO A 11 -11.80 -4.27 -5.41
C PRO A 11 -10.74 -3.55 -6.27
N LEU A 12 -9.46 -3.80 -5.96
CA LEU A 12 -8.35 -3.41 -6.84
C LEU A 12 -8.50 -4.09 -8.20
N ASN A 13 -8.11 -3.39 -9.26
CA ASN A 13 -8.05 -3.92 -10.62
C ASN A 13 -6.69 -3.67 -11.28
N GLU A 14 -6.50 -4.19 -12.49
CA GLU A 14 -5.22 -4.04 -13.20
C GLU A 14 -4.89 -2.59 -13.57
N ASP A 15 -5.89 -1.72 -13.76
CA ASP A 15 -5.65 -0.29 -14.04
C ASP A 15 -5.07 0.42 -12.82
N ASP A 16 -5.55 0.11 -11.61
CA ASP A 16 -4.98 0.61 -10.35
C ASP A 16 -3.51 0.22 -10.22
N ILE A 17 -3.22 -1.06 -10.46
CA ILE A 17 -1.86 -1.62 -10.37
C ILE A 17 -0.99 -0.97 -11.46
N HIS A 18 -1.48 -0.84 -12.69
CA HIS A 18 -0.74 -0.21 -13.77
C HIS A 18 -0.41 1.25 -13.44
N GLY A 19 -1.38 2.01 -12.93
CA GLY A 19 -1.18 3.40 -12.51
C GLY A 19 -0.11 3.52 -11.45
N MET A 20 -0.20 2.72 -10.39
CA MET A 20 0.82 2.67 -9.34
C MET A 20 2.21 2.31 -9.89
N MET A 21 2.28 1.33 -10.80
CA MET A 21 3.53 0.86 -11.41
C MET A 21 4.22 1.91 -12.29
N GLN A 22 3.51 2.95 -12.74
CA GLN A 22 4.06 4.04 -13.53
C GLN A 22 4.86 5.06 -12.71
N HIS A 23 4.69 5.12 -11.38
CA HIS A 23 5.47 6.05 -10.55
C HIS A 23 6.97 5.79 -10.66
N SER A 24 7.75 6.85 -10.87
CA SER A 24 9.21 6.78 -11.02
C SER A 24 9.98 6.79 -9.70
N ASP A 25 9.36 7.30 -8.63
CA ASP A 25 9.98 7.43 -7.31
C ASP A 25 8.98 7.18 -6.17
N VAL A 26 9.51 7.04 -4.96
CA VAL A 26 8.75 6.64 -3.77
C VAL A 26 7.70 7.66 -3.37
N THR A 27 7.88 8.93 -3.74
CA THR A 27 6.94 9.99 -3.39
C THR A 27 5.61 9.81 -4.10
N GLY A 28 5.60 9.28 -5.34
CA GLY A 28 4.35 8.96 -6.03
C GLY A 28 3.63 7.74 -5.42
N VAL A 29 4.40 6.77 -4.91
CA VAL A 29 3.85 5.53 -4.35
C VAL A 29 3.30 5.72 -2.95
N LEU A 30 4.14 6.20 -2.02
CA LEU A 30 3.73 6.44 -0.64
C LEU A 30 2.88 7.70 -0.51
N ALA A 31 3.00 8.62 -1.48
CA ALA A 31 2.14 9.78 -1.69
C ALA A 31 1.98 10.72 -0.49
N TYR A 32 1.42 11.90 -0.77
CA TYR A 32 0.84 12.75 0.26
C TYR A 32 -0.66 12.79 -0.06
N THR A 33 -1.41 11.82 0.45
CA THR A 33 -2.81 11.55 0.05
C THR A 33 -3.83 12.53 0.66
N ALA A 34 -3.40 13.31 1.65
CA ALA A 34 -4.16 14.41 2.24
C ALA A 34 -3.27 15.65 2.41
N PRO A 35 -2.74 16.22 1.31
CA PRO A 35 -1.79 17.33 1.40
C PRO A 35 -2.51 18.60 1.91
N GLN A 36 -1.89 19.32 2.85
CA GLN A 36 -2.48 20.54 3.40
C GLN A 36 -2.21 21.74 2.48
N GLN A 37 -2.86 22.86 2.79
CA GLN A 37 -2.62 24.12 2.09
C GLN A 37 -1.14 24.50 2.19
N GLY A 38 -0.48 24.63 1.04
CA GLY A 38 0.95 24.95 0.95
C GLY A 38 1.85 23.78 0.55
N CYS A 39 1.35 22.54 0.59
CA CYS A 39 2.08 21.40 0.03
C CYS A 39 2.31 21.56 -1.47
N ARG A 40 3.56 21.39 -1.91
CA ARG A 40 3.92 21.44 -3.33
C ARG A 40 3.45 20.21 -4.13
N TYR A 41 3.20 19.10 -3.44
CA TYR A 41 2.69 17.88 -4.05
C TYR A 41 1.17 17.93 -4.12
N ARG A 42 0.63 17.48 -5.25
CA ARG A 42 -0.82 17.38 -5.46
C ARG A 42 -1.29 15.97 -5.14
N MET A 43 -2.59 15.82 -4.90
CA MET A 43 -3.21 14.50 -4.79
C MET A 43 -2.96 13.71 -6.09
N ASP A 44 -2.45 12.50 -5.92
CA ASP A 44 -2.16 11.58 -7.01
C ASP A 44 -3.08 10.36 -6.90
N TRP A 45 -4.14 10.37 -7.70
CA TRP A 45 -5.19 9.35 -7.63
C TRP A 45 -4.74 7.96 -8.07
N THR A 46 -3.54 7.81 -8.63
CA THR A 46 -2.95 6.49 -8.94
C THR A 46 -2.13 5.93 -7.79
N SER A 47 -2.03 6.63 -6.65
CA SER A 47 -1.44 6.08 -5.43
C SER A 47 -2.22 4.85 -4.95
N ILE A 48 -1.48 3.83 -4.53
CA ILE A 48 -2.05 2.57 -4.06
C ILE A 48 -2.94 2.71 -2.83
N GLU A 49 -2.76 3.76 -2.02
CA GLU A 49 -3.58 4.04 -0.83
C GLU A 49 -5.06 4.22 -1.20
N TYR A 50 -5.37 4.86 -2.34
CA TYR A 50 -6.77 5.04 -2.76
C TYR A 50 -7.41 3.73 -3.21
N SER A 51 -6.69 2.89 -3.95
CA SER A 51 -7.18 1.59 -4.39
C SER A 51 -7.27 0.60 -3.21
N HIS A 52 -6.34 0.67 -2.25
CA HIS A 52 -6.40 -0.01 -0.95
C HIS A 52 -7.68 0.38 -0.19
N ALA A 53 -7.96 1.67 -0.06
CA ALA A 53 -9.12 2.17 0.65
C ALA A 53 -10.44 1.75 -0.01
N ASN A 54 -10.50 1.74 -1.35
CA ASN A 54 -11.67 1.28 -2.09
C ASN A 54 -12.07 -0.15 -1.75
N ALA A 55 -11.10 -1.05 -1.53
CA ALA A 55 -11.38 -2.43 -1.15
C ALA A 55 -11.86 -2.56 0.30
N LEU A 56 -11.33 -1.73 1.23
CA LEU A 56 -11.85 -1.65 2.60
C LEU A 56 -13.32 -1.24 2.61
N ILE A 57 -13.67 -0.23 1.82
CA ILE A 57 -15.05 0.25 1.62
C ILE A 57 -15.91 -0.85 0.98
N TRP A 58 -15.36 -1.55 -0.01
CA TRP A 58 -16.07 -2.62 -0.71
C TRP A 58 -16.48 -3.75 0.21
N VAL A 59 -15.62 -4.22 1.11
CA VAL A 59 -15.98 -5.29 2.05
C VAL A 59 -17.03 -4.80 3.08
N GLY A 60 -16.91 -3.55 3.54
CA GLY A 60 -17.78 -2.99 4.55
C GLY A 60 -17.56 -3.61 5.94
N GLY A 61 -18.53 -3.47 6.84
CA GLY A 61 -18.43 -4.03 8.19
C GLY A 61 -17.23 -3.48 8.96
N ASP A 62 -16.47 -4.36 9.61
CA ASP A 62 -15.29 -3.94 10.38
C ASP A 62 -14.14 -3.50 9.45
N MET A 63 -13.98 -4.09 8.25
CA MET A 63 -12.98 -3.67 7.25
C MET A 63 -13.07 -2.19 6.86
N PHE A 64 -14.28 -1.62 6.84
CA PHE A 64 -14.48 -0.21 6.50
C PHE A 64 -14.00 0.75 7.60
N GLN A 65 -14.00 0.32 8.85
CA GLN A 65 -13.71 1.17 10.01
C GLN A 65 -12.21 1.16 10.31
N GLN A 66 -11.55 2.31 10.19
CA GLN A 66 -10.09 2.39 10.32
C GLN A 66 -9.58 1.84 11.66
N THR A 67 -10.30 2.10 12.75
CA THR A 67 -9.91 1.70 14.11
C THR A 67 -10.17 0.24 14.45
N SER A 68 -10.96 -0.48 13.64
CA SER A 68 -11.33 -1.88 13.90
C SER A 68 -11.14 -2.81 12.70
N SER A 69 -10.62 -2.32 11.58
CA SER A 69 -10.43 -3.06 10.33
C SER A 69 -9.66 -4.36 10.53
N ALA A 70 -8.61 -4.35 11.37
CA ALA A 70 -7.82 -5.53 11.70
C ALA A 70 -8.57 -6.63 12.47
N ASN A 71 -9.78 -6.38 12.99
CA ASN A 71 -10.63 -7.42 13.57
C ASN A 71 -11.24 -8.35 12.48
N ASP A 72 -11.28 -7.89 11.23
CA ASP A 72 -11.68 -8.70 10.10
C ASP A 72 -10.45 -9.42 9.50
N PRO A 73 -10.43 -10.76 9.41
CA PRO A 73 -9.26 -11.50 8.92
C PRO A 73 -8.88 -11.17 7.47
N LEU A 74 -9.80 -10.62 6.65
CA LEU A 74 -9.48 -10.17 5.30
C LEU A 74 -8.47 -9.02 5.30
N PHE A 75 -8.35 -8.28 6.40
CA PHE A 75 -7.38 -7.20 6.57
C PHE A 75 -5.96 -7.66 6.24
N PHE A 76 -5.54 -8.79 6.80
CA PHE A 76 -4.18 -9.29 6.64
C PHE A 76 -3.91 -9.75 5.20
N LEU A 77 -4.87 -10.42 4.56
CA LEU A 77 -4.74 -10.85 3.17
C LEU A 77 -4.68 -9.65 2.21
N HIS A 78 -5.53 -8.65 2.45
CA HIS A 78 -5.57 -7.41 1.67
C HIS A 78 -4.27 -6.62 1.80
N HIS A 79 -3.77 -6.42 3.02
CA HIS A 79 -2.51 -5.71 3.24
C HIS A 79 -1.30 -6.49 2.73
N ALA A 80 -1.29 -7.83 2.77
CA ALA A 80 -0.27 -8.63 2.11
C ALA A 80 -0.29 -8.44 0.58
N PHE A 81 -1.48 -8.35 -0.03
CA PHE A 81 -1.59 -8.05 -1.45
C PHE A 81 -1.08 -6.65 -1.80
N VAL A 82 -1.42 -5.63 -1.00
CA VAL A 82 -0.90 -4.26 -1.17
C VAL A 82 0.62 -4.21 -1.04
N ASP A 83 1.18 -4.87 -0.03
CA ASP A 83 2.63 -4.98 0.16
C ASP A 83 3.31 -5.75 -0.99
N SER A 84 2.64 -6.74 -1.59
CA SER A 84 3.16 -7.44 -2.77
C SER A 84 3.28 -6.53 -3.99
N ILE A 85 2.33 -5.61 -4.20
CA ILE A 85 2.39 -4.62 -5.27
C ILE A 85 3.50 -3.60 -5.00
N TRP A 86 3.62 -3.15 -3.75
CA TRP A 86 4.73 -2.29 -3.30
C TRP A 86 6.09 -2.93 -3.58
N GLU A 87 6.30 -4.19 -3.16
CA GLU A 87 7.56 -4.88 -3.40
C GLU A 87 7.81 -5.11 -4.89
N TYR A 88 6.78 -5.43 -5.68
CA TYR A 88 6.90 -5.53 -7.14
C TYR A 88 7.36 -4.20 -7.76
N TRP A 89 6.82 -3.07 -7.33
CA TRP A 89 7.28 -1.75 -7.77
C TRP A 89 8.73 -1.48 -7.38
N ARG A 90 9.12 -1.75 -6.13
CA ARG A 90 10.51 -1.60 -5.67
C ARG A 90 11.46 -2.43 -6.54
N GLN A 91 11.05 -3.65 -6.87
CA GLN A 91 11.80 -4.57 -7.74
C GLN A 91 12.10 -4.00 -9.12
N HIS A 92 11.15 -3.24 -9.69
CA HIS A 92 11.25 -2.67 -11.03
C HIS A 92 11.86 -1.27 -11.07
N ARG A 93 11.69 -0.46 -10.02
CA ARG A 93 12.04 0.97 -10.03
C ARG A 93 13.27 1.32 -9.20
N GLN A 94 13.67 0.46 -8.27
CA GLN A 94 14.74 0.77 -7.33
C GLN A 94 15.85 -0.28 -7.40
N THR A 95 17.09 0.18 -7.21
CA THR A 95 18.22 -0.74 -7.00
C THR A 95 18.20 -1.26 -5.57
N SER A 96 18.87 -2.37 -5.31
CA SER A 96 18.99 -2.89 -3.94
C SER A 96 19.53 -1.84 -2.96
N GLY A 97 20.43 -0.95 -3.39
CA GLY A 97 21.00 0.08 -2.54
C GLY A 97 20.08 1.26 -2.23
N THR A 98 19.08 1.53 -3.07
CA THR A 98 18.14 2.65 -2.88
C THR A 98 16.86 2.23 -2.15
N ARG A 99 16.45 0.96 -2.28
CA ARG A 99 15.21 0.40 -1.69
C ARG A 99 15.05 0.60 -0.19
N SER A 100 16.15 0.60 0.58
CA SER A 100 16.13 0.79 2.04
C SER A 100 16.45 2.21 2.49
N LYS A 101 16.45 3.17 1.56
CA LYS A 101 16.78 4.58 1.82
C LYS A 101 15.78 5.56 1.21
N ALA A 102 15.07 5.14 0.17
CA ALA A 102 14.11 5.97 -0.53
C ALA A 102 12.81 6.08 0.28
N TYR A 103 12.65 7.20 0.98
CA TYR A 103 11.45 7.59 1.72
C TYR A 103 11.05 9.01 1.29
N PRO A 104 9.75 9.37 1.28
CA PRO A 104 9.31 10.74 0.99
C PRO A 104 9.98 11.78 1.90
N PRO A 105 10.28 12.99 1.41
CA PRO A 105 10.81 14.05 2.26
C PRO A 105 9.88 14.40 3.44
N ASP A 106 10.47 14.75 4.58
CA ASP A 106 9.72 15.20 5.75
C ASP A 106 9.20 16.63 5.51
N LEU A 107 7.93 16.76 5.11
CA LEU A 107 7.28 18.02 4.76
C LEU A 107 6.04 18.23 5.65
N PRO A 108 6.11 19.09 6.68
CA PRO A 108 4.99 19.35 7.59
C PRO A 108 3.72 19.86 6.90
N GLU A 109 3.88 20.56 5.77
CA GLU A 109 2.76 21.03 4.96
C GLU A 109 2.08 19.89 4.16
N CYS A 110 2.71 18.73 4.03
CA CYS A 110 2.21 17.61 3.23
C CYS A 110 1.75 16.40 4.05
N SER A 111 2.30 16.19 5.25
CA SER A 111 1.90 15.11 6.17
C SER A 111 2.21 15.47 7.63
N SER A 112 1.57 14.79 8.58
CA SER A 112 1.93 14.96 10.00
C SER A 112 3.35 14.45 10.26
N ALA A 113 3.97 14.94 11.33
CA ALA A 113 5.30 14.51 11.75
C ALA A 113 5.38 13.02 12.11
N ASP A 114 4.25 12.38 12.44
CA ASP A 114 4.20 10.95 12.72
C ASP A 114 4.54 10.10 11.49
N HIS A 115 4.42 10.64 10.27
CA HIS A 115 4.78 9.96 9.02
C HIS A 115 6.24 10.20 8.60
N PHE A 116 6.99 11.03 9.31
CA PHE A 116 8.37 11.34 8.94
C PHE A 116 9.29 10.14 9.08
N ALA A 117 10.33 10.09 8.26
CA ALA A 117 11.20 8.92 8.12
C ALA A 117 11.79 8.46 9.46
N GLN A 118 12.19 9.42 10.30
CA GLN A 118 12.85 9.16 11.59
C GLN A 118 11.88 9.07 12.77
N SER A 119 10.59 9.30 12.55
CA SER A 119 9.59 9.20 13.61
C SER A 119 9.37 7.74 14.03
N PRO A 120 9.03 7.49 15.31
CA PRO A 120 8.75 6.13 15.79
C PRO A 120 7.58 5.50 15.03
N MET A 121 7.74 4.25 14.60
CA MET A 121 6.67 3.45 14.02
C MET A 121 5.80 2.90 15.15
N ARG A 122 4.78 3.65 15.57
CA ARG A 122 3.97 3.29 16.73
C ARG A 122 3.06 2.09 16.44
N PRO A 123 2.86 1.16 17.41
CA PRO A 123 3.47 1.05 18.74
C PRO A 123 4.70 0.10 18.76
N PHE A 124 5.44 0.00 17.66
CA PHE A 124 6.52 -0.96 17.44
C PHE A 124 7.91 -0.40 17.76
N GLU A 125 8.01 0.54 18.70
CA GLU A 125 9.30 1.05 19.17
C GLU A 125 10.24 -0.10 19.60
N PRO A 126 11.54 -0.06 19.25
CA PRO A 126 12.31 1.10 18.78
C PRO A 126 12.33 1.32 17.26
N LEU A 127 11.48 0.65 16.47
CA LEU A 127 11.44 0.85 15.02
C LEU A 127 10.98 2.27 14.67
N ARG A 128 11.59 2.83 13.61
CA ARG A 128 11.17 4.08 12.96
C ARG A 128 10.48 3.76 11.64
N ASN A 129 9.73 4.71 11.10
CA ASN A 129 9.03 4.52 9.82
C ASN A 129 9.96 4.10 8.67
N ILE A 130 11.17 4.67 8.58
CA ILE A 130 12.16 4.30 7.56
C ILE A 130 12.64 2.84 7.71
N ASP A 131 12.56 2.25 8.90
CA ASP A 131 12.95 0.86 9.12
C ASP A 131 11.93 -0.09 8.47
N GLY A 132 10.71 0.37 8.18
CA GLY A 132 9.67 -0.36 7.45
C GLY A 132 9.99 -0.62 5.97
N ILE A 133 10.90 0.15 5.36
CA ILE A 133 11.36 -0.07 3.98
C ILE A 133 12.65 -0.90 3.90
N SER A 134 13.05 -1.60 4.97
CA SER A 134 14.24 -2.45 4.93
C SER A 134 14.14 -3.55 3.85
N ASN A 135 15.27 -3.90 3.24
CA ASN A 135 15.36 -5.08 2.38
C ASN A 135 15.42 -6.37 3.20
N ASP A 136 15.67 -6.30 4.51
CA ASP A 136 15.83 -7.50 5.34
C ASP A 136 14.53 -8.31 5.42
N TYR A 137 13.37 -7.65 5.32
CA TYR A 137 12.07 -8.31 5.25
C TYR A 137 11.97 -9.24 4.03
N THR A 138 12.24 -8.74 2.83
CA THR A 138 12.12 -9.53 1.59
C THR A 138 13.39 -10.35 1.28
N GLY A 139 14.49 -10.02 1.94
CA GLY A 139 15.77 -10.73 1.85
C GLY A 139 15.83 -11.96 2.74
N GLY A 140 15.26 -11.89 3.96
CA GLY A 140 15.44 -12.91 5.00
C GLY A 140 14.17 -13.40 5.69
N LEU A 141 13.04 -12.70 5.62
CA LEU A 141 11.81 -13.08 6.34
C LEU A 141 10.74 -13.70 5.43
N TYR A 142 10.40 -13.05 4.31
CA TYR A 142 9.37 -13.53 3.39
C TYR A 142 9.70 -13.18 1.94
N ARG A 143 9.01 -13.83 1.00
CA ARG A 143 8.99 -13.45 -0.42
C ARG A 143 7.61 -13.68 -0.97
N TYR A 144 7.19 -12.85 -1.91
CA TYR A 144 5.94 -13.04 -2.63
C TYR A 144 6.13 -13.98 -3.82
N ALA A 145 5.16 -14.86 -4.02
CA ALA A 145 5.00 -15.57 -5.29
C ALA A 145 4.56 -14.58 -6.38
N PRO A 146 4.76 -14.91 -7.68
CA PRO A 146 4.16 -14.14 -8.76
C PRO A 146 2.65 -13.99 -8.58
N ARG A 147 2.09 -12.84 -8.94
CA ARG A 147 0.63 -12.63 -8.86
C ARG A 147 -0.10 -13.69 -9.72
N PRO A 148 -1.19 -14.27 -9.21
CA PRO A 148 -2.09 -15.08 -10.02
C PRO A 148 -2.57 -14.27 -11.23
N THR A 149 -2.54 -14.86 -12.43
CA THR A 149 -2.99 -14.19 -13.67
C THR A 149 -4.04 -15.06 -14.35
N CYS A 150 -5.10 -14.45 -14.86
CA CYS A 150 -6.17 -15.13 -15.57
C CYS A 150 -6.01 -14.85 -17.08
N PRO A 151 -5.38 -15.74 -17.88
CA PRO A 151 -5.01 -15.42 -19.26
C PRO A 151 -6.19 -15.04 -20.15
N SER A 152 -7.38 -15.60 -19.88
CA SER A 152 -8.63 -15.23 -20.56
C SER A 152 -9.64 -14.48 -19.67
N GLY A 153 -9.22 -14.00 -18.50
CA GLY A 153 -10.10 -13.30 -17.56
C GLY A 153 -11.13 -14.20 -16.85
N ARG A 154 -11.01 -15.53 -16.99
CA ARG A 154 -11.86 -16.51 -16.31
C ARG A 154 -11.26 -16.90 -14.97
N ASP A 155 -12.05 -16.83 -13.91
CA ASP A 155 -11.65 -17.12 -12.52
C ASP A 155 -10.96 -18.49 -12.37
N GLU A 156 -11.47 -19.51 -13.07
CA GLU A 156 -10.94 -20.87 -13.08
C GLU A 156 -9.47 -20.97 -13.55
N GLN A 157 -8.97 -19.93 -14.24
CA GLN A 157 -7.63 -19.89 -14.81
C GLN A 157 -6.66 -19.06 -14.01
N CYS A 158 -7.14 -18.36 -12.98
CA CYS A 158 -6.34 -17.36 -12.30
C CYS A 158 -5.16 -17.98 -11.54
N ALA A 159 -5.15 -19.30 -11.30
CA ALA A 159 -4.15 -19.98 -10.47
C ALA A 159 -4.02 -19.34 -9.08
N SER A 160 -5.15 -18.84 -8.55
CA SER A 160 -5.25 -18.49 -7.14
C SER A 160 -5.47 -19.80 -6.37
N GLU A 161 -4.46 -20.25 -5.63
CA GLU A 161 -4.59 -21.36 -4.67
C GLU A 161 -5.51 -20.99 -3.50
#